data_AF-A0A379RXH8-F1
#
_entry.id   AF-A0A379RXH8-F1
#
_cell.length_a   1.000
_cell.length_b   1.000
_cell.length_c   1.000
_cell.angle_alpha   90.00
_cell.angle_beta   90.00
_cell.angle_gamma   90.00
#
_symmetry.space_group_name_H-M   'P 1'
#
loop_
_entity.id
_entity.type
_entity.pdbx_description
1 polymer ?
#
loop_
_entity_poly.entity_id
_entity_poly.type
_entity_poly.pdbx_seq_one_letter_code
_entity_poly.pdbx_strand_id
1 'polypeptide(L)'
;MAFISFPPRHPSASARLPLTLIALDDWALATITGVDSEKYIQGQVTADVSQMTEQQHLLTAHCDAKGKMWSNLRLFREREGFVWIERRSVREAQLTELKKYAVFSKVVIAPDDDRVLLGVAGFQARAALANVFSDLPNSENQVVRDGASTLLWFEHPAERFLLVTDVATVNMLTEKLHGEAELNNSQQWLALDIEAGIPVIDAANSGQFIPQATNLQALGGISFKKGCYTGQEMVARAKFRGANKRALWLLAGKASRVPEAGEDLELQMGENWRRTGAILAATQLDDGQLLVQAVMNNDLEPKAFSAFETMSILCISSHCPTRWRSDSALKPDPLMAQHLSGLQESVLVGRIKRLYRTRQLRLTHVQINCQEVAHAATQHKTMPDGVVIWYAFANIENHAQRIDHAAYRQQRYAPIASLIAS
;
A
#
# COMPACT_ATOMS: atom_id res chain seq x y z
N MET A 1 17.60 -10.59 -23.38
CA MET A 1 17.09 -9.95 -22.16
C MET A 1 17.62 -8.54 -22.12
N ALA A 2 16.73 -7.57 -22.24
CA ALA A 2 17.04 -6.17 -22.01
C ALA A 2 17.17 -5.97 -20.49
N PHE A 3 18.38 -6.09 -19.96
CA PHE A 3 18.63 -5.99 -18.52
C PHE A 3 19.45 -4.74 -18.22
N ILE A 4 18.88 -3.81 -17.47
CA ILE A 4 19.56 -2.62 -16.98
C ILE A 4 19.39 -2.66 -15.47
N SER A 5 20.48 -2.91 -14.75
CA SER A 5 20.48 -2.90 -13.29
C SER A 5 21.34 -1.75 -12.79
N PHE A 6 20.78 -1.01 -11.85
CA PHE A 6 21.48 0.07 -11.16
C PHE A 6 22.08 -0.46 -9.86
N PRO A 7 23.23 0.09 -9.42
CA PRO A 7 23.85 -0.36 -8.17
C PRO A 7 22.89 -0.15 -7.00
N PRO A 8 22.78 -1.13 -6.09
CA PRO A 8 21.89 -1.01 -4.93
C PRO A 8 22.34 0.14 -4.03
N ARG A 9 21.37 0.95 -3.59
CA ARG A 9 21.52 1.89 -2.48
C ARG A 9 20.49 1.55 -1.40
N HIS A 10 20.76 1.95 -0.16
CA HIS A 10 19.75 1.83 0.89
C HIS A 10 18.50 2.64 0.48
N PRO A 11 17.31 2.03 0.54
CA PRO A 11 16.08 2.72 0.18
C PRO A 11 15.72 3.79 1.20
N SER A 12 15.06 4.85 0.76
CA SER A 12 14.52 5.90 1.62
C SER A 12 13.00 5.83 1.67
N ALA A 13 12.38 6.28 2.76
CA ALA A 13 10.93 6.48 2.84
C ALA A 13 10.45 7.55 1.86
N SER A 14 9.19 7.44 1.40
CA SER A 14 8.63 8.34 0.38
C SER A 14 8.75 9.83 0.71
N ALA A 15 8.59 10.18 2.00
CA ALA A 15 8.62 11.55 2.48
C ALA A 15 9.97 12.28 2.31
N ARG A 16 11.08 11.53 2.19
CA ARG A 16 12.44 12.08 2.03
C ARG A 16 13.13 11.64 0.75
N LEU A 17 12.42 10.92 -0.12
CA LEU A 17 13.00 10.33 -1.32
C LEU A 17 13.39 11.43 -2.32
N PRO A 18 14.68 11.59 -2.67
CA PRO A 18 15.08 12.47 -3.77
C PRO A 18 14.55 11.94 -5.10
N LEU A 19 14.66 12.74 -6.16
CA LEU A 19 14.37 12.24 -7.51
C LEU A 19 15.16 10.96 -7.75
N THR A 20 14.48 9.85 -8.00
CA THR A 20 15.11 8.53 -8.09
C THR A 20 14.61 7.78 -9.31
N LEU A 21 15.54 7.26 -10.12
CA LEU A 21 15.32 6.32 -11.19
C LEU A 21 15.61 4.90 -10.69
N ILE A 22 14.67 3.98 -10.86
CA ILE A 22 14.66 2.69 -10.17
C ILE A 22 14.59 1.56 -11.18
N ALA A 23 15.61 0.71 -11.27
CA ALA A 23 15.56 -0.52 -12.05
C ALA A 23 14.71 -1.58 -11.33
N LEU A 24 13.65 -2.09 -11.96
CA LEU A 24 12.70 -3.02 -11.33
C LEU A 24 13.01 -4.49 -11.68
N ASP A 25 14.24 -4.90 -11.44
CA ASP A 25 14.78 -6.22 -11.79
C ASP A 25 14.01 -7.40 -11.14
N ASP A 26 13.44 -7.18 -9.95
CA ASP A 26 12.70 -8.20 -9.20
C ASP A 26 11.22 -8.29 -9.62
N TRP A 27 10.79 -7.41 -10.52
CA TRP A 27 9.51 -7.52 -11.19
C TRP A 27 9.70 -8.05 -12.60
N ALA A 28 8.63 -8.61 -13.15
CA ALA A 28 8.66 -9.17 -14.49
C ALA A 28 7.33 -8.91 -15.22
N LEU A 29 7.43 -8.81 -16.54
CA LEU A 29 6.31 -8.64 -17.44
C LEU A 29 5.87 -9.99 -18.01
N ALA A 30 4.57 -10.06 -18.28
CA ALA A 30 3.99 -11.07 -19.14
C ALA A 30 2.81 -10.48 -19.90
N THR A 31 2.51 -11.12 -21.04
CA THR A 31 1.51 -10.65 -21.99
C THR A 31 0.53 -11.76 -22.33
N ILE A 32 -0.70 -11.36 -22.63
CA ILE A 32 -1.68 -12.17 -23.34
C ILE A 32 -2.13 -11.42 -24.58
N THR A 33 -2.09 -12.07 -25.73
CA THR A 33 -2.59 -11.53 -27.00
C THR A 33 -3.55 -12.52 -27.66
N GLY A 34 -4.45 -12.00 -28.51
CA GLY A 34 -5.40 -12.80 -29.28
C GLY A 34 -6.85 -12.43 -29.03
N VAL A 35 -7.74 -12.91 -29.91
CA VAL A 35 -9.15 -12.49 -29.96
C VAL A 35 -9.95 -12.87 -28.70
N ASP A 36 -9.52 -13.91 -27.97
CA ASP A 36 -10.18 -14.36 -26.75
C ASP A 36 -9.55 -13.78 -25.47
N SER A 37 -8.58 -12.86 -25.56
CA SER A 37 -7.78 -12.39 -24.40
C SER A 37 -8.64 -11.85 -23.25
N GLU A 38 -9.62 -11.00 -23.56
CA GLU A 38 -10.52 -10.43 -22.55
C GLU A 38 -11.39 -11.51 -21.90
N LYS A 39 -12.04 -12.34 -22.71
CA LYS A 39 -12.87 -13.45 -22.22
C LYS A 39 -12.05 -14.40 -21.33
N TYR A 40 -10.82 -14.68 -21.72
CA TYR A 40 -9.92 -15.56 -21.01
C TYR A 40 -9.53 -14.98 -19.65
N ILE A 41 -8.94 -13.78 -19.62
CA ILE A 41 -8.51 -13.12 -18.38
C ILE A 41 -9.70 -12.87 -17.45
N GLN A 42 -10.86 -12.48 -18.00
CA GLN A 42 -12.07 -12.27 -17.22
C GLN A 42 -12.48 -13.52 -16.42
N GLY A 43 -12.21 -14.72 -16.92
CA GLY A 43 -12.46 -15.99 -16.22
C GLY A 43 -11.37 -16.42 -15.23
N GLN A 44 -10.20 -15.78 -15.23
CA GLN A 44 -9.07 -16.18 -14.37
C GLN A 44 -8.80 -15.23 -13.21
N VAL A 45 -9.13 -13.94 -13.35
CA VAL A 45 -8.74 -12.91 -12.38
C VAL A 45 -9.91 -12.36 -11.56
N THR A 46 -9.62 -11.84 -10.37
CA THR A 46 -10.62 -11.30 -9.43
C THR A 46 -11.22 -9.95 -9.86
N ALA A 47 -10.48 -9.13 -10.60
CA ALA A 47 -10.95 -7.84 -11.10
C ALA A 47 -11.85 -7.99 -12.35
N ASP A 48 -12.74 -7.03 -12.57
CA ASP A 48 -13.59 -7.01 -13.75
C ASP A 48 -12.88 -6.30 -14.91
N VAL A 49 -12.25 -7.06 -15.80
CA VAL A 49 -11.48 -6.49 -16.92
C VAL A 49 -12.38 -6.00 -18.05
N SER A 50 -13.66 -6.40 -18.08
CA SER A 50 -14.61 -5.91 -19.08
C SER A 50 -14.96 -4.43 -18.89
N GLN A 51 -14.84 -3.92 -17.66
CA GLN A 51 -15.07 -2.50 -17.34
C GLN A 51 -13.80 -1.65 -17.37
N MET A 52 -12.66 -2.27 -17.64
CA MET A 52 -11.37 -1.62 -17.62
C MET A 52 -11.12 -0.89 -18.92
N THR A 53 -10.81 0.41 -18.83
CA THR A 53 -10.50 1.25 -19.99
C THR A 53 -9.03 1.15 -20.40
N GLU A 54 -8.69 1.68 -21.57
CA GLU A 54 -7.31 1.77 -22.08
C GLU A 54 -6.38 2.69 -21.27
N GLN A 55 -6.97 3.53 -20.40
CA GLN A 55 -6.28 4.52 -19.58
C GLN A 55 -6.18 4.09 -18.10
N GLN A 56 -6.53 2.84 -17.80
CA GLN A 56 -6.54 2.30 -16.44
C GLN A 56 -5.58 1.13 -16.30
N HIS A 57 -5.00 1.03 -15.12
CA HIS A 57 -4.34 -0.17 -14.65
C HIS A 57 -4.94 -0.54 -13.30
N LEU A 58 -4.95 -1.83 -12.99
CA LEU A 58 -5.57 -2.34 -11.76
C LEU A 58 -4.73 -3.45 -11.15
N LEU A 59 -4.73 -3.53 -9.83
CA LEU A 59 -4.12 -4.64 -9.10
C LEU A 59 -5.19 -5.72 -8.94
N THR A 60 -4.95 -6.92 -9.45
CA THR A 60 -5.88 -8.06 -9.36
C THR A 60 -5.17 -9.29 -8.81
N ALA A 61 -5.92 -10.33 -8.46
CA ALA A 61 -5.38 -11.64 -8.11
C ALA A 61 -5.75 -12.69 -9.15
N HIS A 62 -4.84 -13.63 -9.37
CA HIS A 62 -5.11 -14.91 -10.04
C HIS A 62 -5.11 -16.01 -8.97
N CYS A 63 -6.20 -16.75 -8.88
CA CYS A 63 -6.42 -17.73 -7.82
C CYS A 63 -6.55 -19.16 -8.37
N ASP A 64 -6.25 -20.13 -7.52
CA ASP A 64 -6.64 -21.52 -7.73
C ASP A 64 -8.16 -21.73 -7.48
N ALA A 65 -8.64 -22.94 -7.73
CA ALA A 65 -10.05 -23.30 -7.49
C ALA A 65 -10.49 -23.18 -6.01
N LYS A 66 -9.54 -23.16 -5.06
CA LYS A 66 -9.78 -22.97 -3.62
C LYS A 66 -9.72 -21.49 -3.20
N GLY A 67 -9.55 -20.57 -4.15
CA GLY A 67 -9.44 -19.13 -3.90
C GLY A 67 -8.10 -18.70 -3.30
N LYS A 68 -7.07 -19.53 -3.39
CA LYS A 68 -5.69 -19.20 -2.99
C LYS A 68 -4.97 -18.51 -4.13
N MET A 69 -4.33 -17.39 -3.84
CA MET A 69 -3.65 -16.59 -4.85
C MET A 69 -2.36 -17.26 -5.29
N TRP A 70 -2.22 -17.53 -6.58
CA TRP A 70 -0.91 -17.77 -7.18
C TRP A 70 -0.04 -16.53 -7.09
N SER A 71 -0.62 -15.38 -7.46
CA SER A 71 0.05 -14.09 -7.48
C SER A 71 -1.01 -12.98 -7.54
N ASN A 72 -0.58 -11.77 -7.19
CA ASN A 72 -1.26 -10.55 -7.60
C ASN A 72 -0.52 -9.92 -8.77
N LEU A 73 -1.29 -9.32 -9.68
CA LEU A 73 -0.81 -8.79 -10.95
C LEU A 73 -1.34 -7.39 -11.13
N ARG A 74 -0.47 -6.47 -11.54
CA ARG A 74 -0.87 -5.15 -12.02
C ARG A 74 -1.14 -5.23 -13.51
N LEU A 75 -2.41 -5.26 -13.87
CA LEU A 75 -2.91 -5.46 -15.22
C LEU A 75 -3.17 -4.11 -15.90
N PHE A 76 -2.83 -3.96 -17.18
CA PHE A 76 -3.20 -2.88 -18.08
C PHE A 76 -3.49 -3.42 -19.48
N ARG A 77 -4.33 -2.73 -20.26
CA ARG A 77 -4.62 -3.15 -21.64
C ARG A 77 -3.43 -2.88 -22.55
N GLU A 78 -3.31 -3.64 -23.62
CA GLU A 78 -2.41 -3.38 -24.75
C GLU A 78 -3.11 -3.86 -26.03
N ARG A 79 -2.84 -3.27 -27.19
CA ARG A 79 -3.69 -3.32 -28.41
C ARG A 79 -4.43 -4.64 -28.67
N GLU A 80 -3.77 -5.78 -28.50
CA GLU A 80 -4.33 -7.11 -28.81
C GLU A 80 -4.62 -7.99 -27.58
N GLY A 81 -4.63 -7.40 -26.38
CA GLY A 81 -4.96 -8.10 -25.14
C GLY A 81 -4.55 -7.32 -23.88
N PHE A 82 -3.72 -7.94 -23.04
CA PHE A 82 -3.31 -7.36 -21.76
C PHE A 82 -1.85 -7.64 -21.45
N VAL A 83 -1.29 -6.75 -20.65
CA VAL A 83 0.03 -6.89 -20.04
C VAL A 83 -0.15 -6.84 -18.54
N TRP A 84 0.64 -7.63 -17.82
CA TRP A 84 0.71 -7.49 -16.37
C TRP A 84 2.15 -7.49 -15.87
N ILE A 85 2.28 -6.91 -14.69
CA ILE A 85 3.50 -6.87 -13.91
C ILE A 85 3.25 -7.60 -12.59
N GLU A 86 4.17 -8.48 -12.25
CA GLU A 86 4.20 -9.23 -10.99
C GLU A 86 5.64 -9.48 -10.54
N ARG A 87 5.84 -10.11 -9.38
CA ARG A 87 7.19 -10.46 -8.92
C ARG A 87 7.81 -11.51 -9.85
N ARG A 88 9.08 -11.31 -10.20
CA ARG A 88 9.84 -12.22 -11.07
C ARG A 88 9.88 -13.64 -10.51
N SER A 89 9.94 -13.78 -9.18
CA SER A 89 10.00 -15.06 -8.48
C SER A 89 8.77 -15.96 -8.72
N VAL A 90 7.61 -15.39 -9.06
CA VAL A 90 6.35 -16.15 -9.25
C VAL A 90 5.93 -16.29 -10.72
N ARG A 91 6.52 -15.51 -11.64
CA ARG A 91 6.06 -15.43 -13.04
C ARG A 91 5.96 -16.80 -13.71
N GLU A 92 6.99 -17.64 -13.63
CA GLU A 92 6.99 -18.94 -14.35
C GLU A 92 5.90 -19.89 -13.83
N ALA A 93 5.69 -19.94 -12.51
CA ALA A 93 4.63 -20.73 -11.90
C ALA A 93 3.25 -20.17 -12.26
N GLN A 94 3.09 -18.84 -12.21
CA GLN A 94 1.87 -18.15 -12.61
C GLN A 94 1.51 -18.43 -14.06
N LEU A 95 2.48 -18.33 -14.97
CA LEU A 95 2.28 -18.56 -16.40
C LEU A 95 1.91 -20.01 -16.69
N THR A 96 2.49 -20.96 -15.95
CA THR A 96 2.16 -22.38 -16.08
C THR A 96 0.69 -22.63 -15.74
N GLU A 97 0.22 -22.11 -14.60
CA GLU A 97 -1.18 -22.26 -14.19
C GLU A 97 -2.14 -21.47 -15.08
N LEU A 98 -1.72 -20.29 -15.56
CA LEU A 98 -2.50 -19.50 -16.50
C LEU A 98 -2.58 -20.15 -17.89
N LYS A 99 -1.56 -20.91 -18.34
CA LYS A 99 -1.60 -21.61 -19.65
C LYS A 99 -2.44 -22.87 -19.62
N LYS A 100 -2.58 -23.51 -18.46
CA LYS A 100 -3.28 -24.79 -18.28
C LYS A 100 -4.70 -24.80 -18.84
N TYR A 101 -5.41 -23.68 -18.73
CA TYR A 101 -6.80 -23.55 -19.18
C TYR A 101 -6.94 -22.87 -20.55
N ALA A 102 -5.83 -22.47 -21.18
CA ALA A 102 -5.82 -21.72 -22.44
C ALA A 102 -6.00 -22.61 -23.69
N VAL A 103 -5.98 -23.94 -23.56
CA VAL A 103 -5.99 -24.92 -24.66
C VAL A 103 -7.10 -24.68 -25.70
N PHE A 104 -8.28 -24.23 -25.27
CA PHE A 104 -9.43 -24.01 -26.16
C PHE A 104 -9.65 -22.53 -26.51
N SER A 105 -8.80 -21.63 -26.03
CA SER A 105 -8.92 -20.19 -26.25
C SER A 105 -7.92 -19.73 -27.31
N LYS A 106 -8.33 -18.82 -28.20
CA LYS A 106 -7.44 -18.24 -29.21
C LYS A 106 -6.58 -17.14 -28.59
N VAL A 107 -5.68 -17.54 -27.70
CA VAL A 107 -4.77 -16.65 -26.96
C VAL A 107 -3.34 -17.17 -26.97
N VAL A 108 -2.38 -16.24 -26.92
CA VAL A 108 -0.96 -16.52 -26.74
C VAL A 108 -0.53 -15.85 -25.44
N ILE A 109 -0.07 -16.65 -24.48
CA ILE A 109 0.42 -16.18 -23.18
C ILE A 109 1.94 -16.37 -23.16
N ALA A 110 2.70 -15.31 -22.88
CA ALA A 110 4.16 -15.36 -22.91
C ALA A 110 4.78 -14.45 -21.84
N PRO A 111 5.97 -14.81 -21.31
CA PRO A 111 6.81 -13.84 -20.61
C PRO A 111 7.32 -12.79 -21.59
N ASP A 112 7.57 -11.59 -21.10
CA ASP A 112 8.21 -10.52 -21.86
C ASP A 112 9.46 -10.05 -21.11
N ASP A 113 10.62 -10.38 -21.66
CA ASP A 113 11.94 -9.96 -21.16
C ASP A 113 12.67 -9.06 -22.18
N ASP A 114 11.95 -8.58 -23.20
CA ASP A 114 12.44 -7.66 -24.21
C ASP A 114 12.20 -6.21 -23.79
N ARG A 115 11.09 -5.95 -23.09
CA ARG A 115 10.81 -4.66 -22.47
C ARG A 115 11.42 -4.55 -21.07
N VAL A 116 11.80 -3.33 -20.71
CA VAL A 116 12.41 -2.97 -19.42
C VAL A 116 11.36 -2.34 -18.52
N LEU A 117 11.43 -2.69 -17.22
CA LEU A 117 10.64 -2.08 -16.16
C LEU A 117 11.48 -1.05 -15.40
N LEU A 118 11.02 0.20 -15.38
CA LEU A 118 11.70 1.31 -14.73
C LEU A 118 10.73 2.09 -13.84
N GLY A 119 11.10 2.35 -12.60
CA GLY A 119 10.37 3.21 -11.68
C GLY A 119 10.96 4.62 -11.67
N VAL A 120 10.12 5.64 -11.52
CA VAL A 120 10.53 7.03 -11.30
C VAL A 120 9.72 7.55 -10.12
N ALA A 121 10.41 7.99 -9.06
CA ALA A 121 9.77 8.40 -7.81
C ALA A 121 10.55 9.53 -7.12
N GLY A 122 9.96 10.09 -6.08
CA GLY A 122 10.58 11.10 -5.22
C GLY A 122 10.39 12.53 -5.69
N PHE A 123 11.16 13.44 -5.09
CA PHE A 123 11.01 14.88 -5.28
C PHE A 123 11.03 15.29 -6.76
N GLN A 124 9.97 15.98 -7.21
CA GLN A 124 9.83 16.49 -8.59
C GLN A 124 9.85 15.43 -9.72
N ALA A 125 9.55 14.15 -9.42
CA ALA A 125 9.46 13.08 -10.43
C ALA A 125 8.63 13.44 -11.67
N ARG A 126 7.44 14.03 -11.47
CA ARG A 126 6.59 14.48 -12.59
C ARG A 126 7.25 15.55 -13.47
N ALA A 127 7.90 16.54 -12.86
CA ALA A 127 8.54 17.61 -13.60
C ALA A 127 9.73 17.10 -14.42
N ALA A 128 10.53 16.18 -13.84
CA ALA A 128 11.62 15.51 -14.54
C ALA A 128 11.13 14.75 -15.77
N LEU A 129 10.03 14.00 -15.65
CA LEU A 129 9.45 13.25 -16.77
C LEU A 129 8.77 14.13 -17.83
N ALA A 130 8.23 15.29 -17.45
CA ALA A 130 7.58 16.22 -18.38
C ALA A 130 8.55 16.82 -19.41
N ASN A 131 9.86 16.81 -19.12
CA ASN A 131 10.92 17.21 -20.05
C ASN A 131 11.28 16.11 -21.07
N VAL A 132 10.74 14.90 -20.89
CA VAL A 132 11.10 13.72 -21.67
C VAL A 132 9.92 13.20 -22.48
N PHE A 133 8.74 13.13 -21.86
CA PHE A 133 7.52 12.61 -22.48
C PHE A 133 6.58 13.76 -22.84
N SER A 134 5.83 13.55 -23.91
CA SER A 134 4.85 14.52 -24.41
C SER A 134 3.60 14.62 -23.54
N ASP A 135 3.21 13.50 -22.91
CA ASP A 135 2.08 13.40 -21.99
C ASP A 135 2.43 12.47 -20.83
N LEU A 136 1.83 12.70 -19.66
CA LEU A 136 2.09 11.94 -18.44
C LEU A 136 0.79 11.46 -17.79
N PRO A 137 0.75 10.21 -17.31
CA PRO A 137 -0.44 9.69 -16.65
C PRO A 137 -0.71 10.44 -15.33
N ASN A 138 -1.96 10.47 -14.90
CA ASN A 138 -2.42 11.14 -13.69
C ASN A 138 -3.61 10.39 -13.07
N SER A 139 -4.28 10.98 -12.08
CA SER A 139 -5.41 10.35 -11.38
C SER A 139 -6.60 9.99 -12.27
N GLU A 140 -6.84 10.77 -13.34
CA GLU A 140 -7.92 10.54 -14.29
C GLU A 140 -7.50 9.57 -15.41
N ASN A 141 -6.30 9.77 -15.96
CA ASN A 141 -5.71 8.95 -17.01
C ASN A 141 -4.48 8.23 -16.47
N GLN A 142 -4.69 7.11 -15.79
CA GLN A 142 -3.63 6.41 -15.04
C GLN A 142 -2.63 5.66 -15.93
N VAL A 143 -2.96 5.49 -17.21
CA VAL A 143 -2.09 4.87 -18.23
C VAL A 143 -1.99 5.79 -19.43
N VAL A 144 -0.76 6.12 -19.81
CA VAL A 144 -0.43 6.90 -21.02
C VAL A 144 0.60 6.12 -21.83
N ARG A 145 0.49 6.19 -23.15
CA ARG A 145 1.45 5.58 -24.08
C ARG A 145 2.10 6.66 -24.90
N ASP A 146 3.43 6.66 -24.94
CA ASP A 146 4.24 7.60 -25.72
C ASP A 146 5.35 6.82 -26.45
N GLY A 147 5.22 6.70 -27.77
CA GLY A 147 6.10 5.88 -28.60
C GLY A 147 6.11 4.40 -28.17
N ALA A 148 7.29 3.90 -27.81
CA ALA A 148 7.50 2.53 -27.30
C ALA A 148 7.25 2.39 -25.79
N SER A 149 6.92 3.49 -25.10
CA SER A 149 6.76 3.51 -23.64
C SER A 149 5.29 3.47 -23.22
N THR A 150 4.99 2.66 -22.21
CA THR A 150 3.74 2.74 -21.45
C THR A 150 4.05 3.20 -20.04
N LEU A 151 3.41 4.29 -19.61
CA LEU A 151 3.59 4.91 -18.31
C LEU A 151 2.36 4.65 -17.44
N LEU A 152 2.58 4.15 -16.23
CA LEU A 152 1.55 3.91 -15.23
C LEU A 152 1.73 4.88 -14.05
N TRP A 153 0.67 5.57 -13.66
CA TRP A 153 0.67 6.50 -12.51
C TRP A 153 0.22 5.83 -11.22
N PHE A 154 0.85 6.20 -10.11
CA PHE A 154 0.51 5.75 -8.77
C PHE A 154 0.41 6.94 -7.83
N GLU A 155 -0.66 6.99 -7.04
CA GLU A 155 -0.86 8.02 -6.02
C GLU A 155 -0.05 7.76 -4.74
N HIS A 156 0.10 6.49 -4.37
CA HIS A 156 0.59 6.07 -3.06
C HIS A 156 1.96 5.36 -3.13
N PRO A 157 2.81 5.53 -2.10
CA PRO A 157 2.60 6.34 -0.88
C PRO A 157 2.76 7.86 -1.13
N ALA A 158 3.44 8.20 -2.22
CA ALA A 158 3.46 9.49 -2.87
C ALA A 158 3.45 9.26 -4.39
N GLU A 159 3.26 10.33 -5.17
CA GLU A 159 3.22 10.23 -6.63
C GLU A 159 4.48 9.54 -7.19
N ARG A 160 4.28 8.50 -8.00
CA ARG A 160 5.34 7.79 -8.71
C ARG A 160 4.85 7.21 -10.03
N PHE A 161 5.80 6.88 -10.89
CA PHE A 161 5.56 6.39 -12.25
C PHE A 161 6.27 5.05 -12.45
N LEU A 162 5.58 4.10 -13.08
CA LEU A 162 6.19 2.88 -13.59
C LEU A 162 6.17 2.93 -15.11
N LEU A 163 7.33 2.75 -15.72
CA LEU A 163 7.55 2.76 -17.15
C LEU A 163 7.81 1.32 -17.63
N VAL A 164 7.08 0.94 -18.67
CA VAL A 164 7.32 -0.26 -19.48
C VAL A 164 7.84 0.22 -20.82
N THR A 165 9.12 0.01 -21.11
CA THR A 165 9.79 0.68 -22.24
C THR A 165 10.92 -0.16 -22.84
N ASP A 166 11.65 0.39 -23.82
CA ASP A 166 12.81 -0.24 -24.45
C ASP A 166 14.15 0.25 -23.85
N VAL A 167 15.23 -0.48 -24.14
CA VAL A 167 16.59 -0.15 -23.68
C VAL A 167 17.02 1.25 -24.14
N ALA A 168 16.61 1.66 -25.35
CA ALA A 168 16.99 2.96 -25.92
C ALA A 168 16.41 4.11 -25.08
N THR A 169 15.15 4.01 -24.68
CA THR A 169 14.47 5.00 -23.83
C THR A 169 15.07 5.01 -22.42
N VAL A 170 15.42 3.86 -21.86
CA VAL A 170 16.09 3.82 -20.54
C VAL A 170 17.44 4.51 -20.58
N ASN A 171 18.27 4.25 -21.60
CA ASN A 171 19.55 4.93 -21.76
C ASN A 171 19.37 6.44 -21.89
N MET A 172 18.40 6.87 -22.71
CA MET A 172 18.07 8.28 -22.88
C MET A 172 17.61 8.95 -21.57
N LEU A 173 16.76 8.27 -20.78
CA LEU A 173 16.34 8.75 -19.46
C LEU A 173 17.50 8.84 -18.48
N THR A 174 18.34 7.80 -18.45
CA THR A 174 19.51 7.73 -17.56
C THR A 174 20.50 8.86 -17.88
N GLU A 175 20.74 9.14 -19.16
CA GLU A 175 21.59 10.26 -19.60
C GLU A 175 20.97 11.62 -19.29
N LYS A 176 19.68 11.83 -19.60
CA LYS A 176 19.00 13.11 -19.35
C LYS A 176 18.90 13.47 -17.87
N LEU A 177 18.68 12.47 -17.01
CA LEU A 177 18.54 12.66 -15.57
C LEU A 177 19.87 12.46 -14.83
N HIS A 178 20.99 12.32 -15.56
CA HIS A 178 22.30 12.12 -14.96
C HIS A 178 22.70 13.32 -14.09
N GLY A 179 23.00 13.05 -12.82
CA GLY A 179 23.40 14.08 -11.85
C GLY A 179 22.23 14.83 -11.20
N GLU A 180 21.01 14.64 -11.68
CA GLU A 180 19.78 15.14 -11.06
C GLU A 180 19.04 14.04 -10.29
N ALA A 181 18.93 12.86 -10.88
CA ALA A 181 18.29 11.69 -10.29
C ALA A 181 19.31 10.74 -9.65
N GLU A 182 18.99 10.21 -8.48
CA GLU A 182 19.66 9.05 -7.94
C GLU A 182 19.26 7.79 -8.70
N LEU A 183 20.19 6.83 -8.78
CA LEU A 183 19.92 5.51 -9.35
C LEU A 183 19.79 4.50 -8.22
N ASN A 184 18.71 3.72 -8.22
CA ASN A 184 18.51 2.64 -7.27
C ASN A 184 17.85 1.42 -7.94
N ASN A 185 17.63 0.34 -7.19
CA ASN A 185 17.06 -0.90 -7.71
C ASN A 185 15.70 -1.22 -7.07
N SER A 186 15.22 -2.42 -7.37
CA SER A 186 13.99 -3.04 -6.87
C SER A 186 13.67 -2.77 -5.40
N GLN A 187 14.68 -2.67 -4.52
CA GLN A 187 14.47 -2.47 -3.09
C GLN A 187 13.83 -1.11 -2.76
N GLN A 188 14.11 -0.07 -3.55
CA GLN A 188 13.46 1.22 -3.39
C GLN A 188 11.97 1.16 -3.76
N TRP A 189 11.63 0.46 -4.85
CA TRP A 189 10.24 0.27 -5.23
C TRP A 189 9.49 -0.62 -4.24
N LEU A 190 10.18 -1.64 -3.71
CA LEU A 190 9.66 -2.52 -2.67
C LEU A 190 9.32 -1.74 -1.40
N ALA A 191 10.21 -0.84 -0.96
CA ALA A 191 9.96 0.03 0.18
C ALA A 191 8.69 0.87 -0.01
N LEU A 192 8.50 1.44 -1.20
CA LEU A 192 7.32 2.23 -1.54
C LEU A 192 6.03 1.37 -1.59
N ASP A 193 6.10 0.15 -2.11
CA ASP A 193 4.96 -0.78 -2.11
C ASP A 193 4.58 -1.22 -0.68
N ILE A 194 5.58 -1.49 0.17
CA ILE A 194 5.39 -1.80 1.60
C ILE A 194 4.74 -0.62 2.32
N GLU A 195 5.27 0.60 2.14
CA GLU A 195 4.74 1.83 2.74
C GLU A 195 3.30 2.14 2.29
N ALA A 196 2.96 1.86 1.03
CA ALA A 196 1.62 2.02 0.48
C ALA A 196 0.63 0.92 0.89
N GLY A 197 1.08 -0.14 1.56
CA GLY A 197 0.25 -1.31 1.87
C GLY A 197 -0.18 -2.09 0.63
N ILE A 198 0.60 -2.03 -0.46
CA ILE A 198 0.38 -2.83 -1.66
C ILE A 198 1.00 -4.20 -1.43
N PRO A 199 0.23 -5.30 -1.46
CA PRO A 199 0.76 -6.63 -1.14
C PRO A 199 1.79 -7.09 -2.17
N VAL A 200 2.90 -7.65 -1.71
CA VAL A 200 3.96 -8.23 -2.56
C VAL A 200 3.98 -9.74 -2.35
N ILE A 201 3.77 -10.51 -3.42
CA ILE A 201 3.75 -11.97 -3.36
C ILE A 201 4.98 -12.53 -4.06
N ASP A 202 5.95 -12.98 -3.26
CA ASP A 202 7.06 -13.79 -3.74
C ASP A 202 6.76 -15.30 -3.67
N ALA A 203 7.59 -16.11 -4.32
CA ALA A 203 7.42 -17.56 -4.48
C ALA A 203 7.05 -18.31 -3.18
N ALA A 204 7.67 -17.96 -2.06
CA ALA A 204 7.41 -18.58 -0.76
C ALA A 204 5.95 -18.43 -0.27
N ASN A 205 5.28 -17.35 -0.71
CA ASN A 205 3.93 -16.98 -0.31
C ASN A 205 2.87 -17.33 -1.36
N SER A 206 3.28 -17.78 -2.54
CA SER A 206 2.37 -18.22 -3.60
C SER A 206 1.50 -19.40 -3.11
N GLY A 207 0.20 -19.34 -3.39
CA GLY A 207 -0.77 -20.35 -3.00
C GLY A 207 -1.17 -20.34 -1.51
N GLN A 208 -0.61 -19.45 -0.69
CA GLN A 208 -0.85 -19.47 0.76
C GLN A 208 -2.11 -18.67 1.18
N PHE A 209 -2.34 -17.53 0.53
CA PHE A 209 -3.31 -16.53 0.98
C PHE A 209 -4.53 -16.43 0.07
N ILE A 210 -5.68 -16.11 0.66
CA ILE A 210 -6.84 -15.62 -0.10
C ILE A 210 -6.65 -14.11 -0.37
N PRO A 211 -7.23 -13.54 -1.43
CA PRO A 211 -7.12 -12.11 -1.74
C PRO A 211 -7.44 -11.16 -0.57
N GLN A 212 -8.42 -11.53 0.27
CA GLN A 212 -8.79 -10.66 1.38
C GLN A 212 -7.81 -10.66 2.55
N ALA A 213 -6.99 -11.72 2.68
CA ALA A 213 -5.95 -11.76 3.70
C ALA A 213 -4.82 -10.77 3.40
N THR A 214 -4.73 -10.29 2.15
CA THR A 214 -3.73 -9.31 1.69
C THR A 214 -4.36 -7.95 1.39
N ASN A 215 -5.56 -7.69 1.90
CA ASN A 215 -6.32 -6.43 1.76
C ASN A 215 -6.71 -6.06 0.32
N LEU A 216 -6.69 -7.00 -0.64
CA LEU A 216 -6.95 -6.70 -2.05
C LEU A 216 -8.36 -6.14 -2.33
N GLN A 217 -9.34 -6.43 -1.45
CA GLN A 217 -10.68 -5.84 -1.48
C GLN A 217 -10.68 -4.33 -1.22
N ALA A 218 -9.75 -3.83 -0.41
CA ALA A 218 -9.64 -2.41 -0.09
C ALA A 218 -8.94 -1.64 -1.22
N LEU A 219 -8.08 -2.33 -1.99
CA LEU A 219 -7.35 -1.78 -3.13
C LEU A 219 -8.14 -1.88 -4.45
N GLY A 220 -9.43 -2.19 -4.41
CA GLY A 220 -10.28 -2.32 -5.61
C GLY A 220 -9.97 -3.54 -6.50
N GLY A 221 -9.14 -4.48 -6.04
CA GLY A 221 -8.69 -5.61 -6.86
C GLY A 221 -9.64 -6.80 -6.95
N ILE A 222 -10.83 -6.70 -6.37
CA ILE A 222 -11.84 -7.77 -6.38
C ILE A 222 -13.19 -7.17 -6.78
N SER A 223 -13.72 -7.63 -7.92
CA SER A 223 -15.11 -7.38 -8.27
C SER A 223 -15.99 -8.51 -7.73
N PHE A 224 -16.94 -8.14 -6.85
CA PHE A 224 -17.95 -9.07 -6.33
C PHE A 224 -19.22 -9.12 -7.20
N LYS A 225 -19.27 -8.30 -8.27
CA LYS A 225 -20.43 -8.17 -9.16
C LYS A 225 -20.17 -8.75 -10.56
N LYS A 226 -18.92 -9.11 -10.88
CA LYS A 226 -18.55 -9.70 -12.18
C LYS A 226 -19.03 -11.15 -12.32
N GLY A 227 -18.95 -11.65 -13.55
CA GLY A 227 -19.19 -13.05 -13.87
C GLY A 227 -18.20 -14.02 -13.21
N CYS A 228 -18.39 -15.31 -13.46
CA CYS A 228 -17.61 -16.37 -12.84
C CYS A 228 -16.11 -16.29 -13.16
N TYR A 229 -15.28 -16.54 -12.16
CA TYR A 229 -13.83 -16.71 -12.30
C TYR A 229 -13.31 -17.82 -11.37
N THR A 230 -12.10 -18.32 -11.63
CA THR A 230 -11.46 -19.38 -10.84
C THR A 230 -11.31 -18.97 -9.36
N GLY A 231 -11.89 -19.77 -8.45
CA GLY A 231 -11.81 -19.50 -7.00
C GLY A 231 -12.85 -18.51 -6.45
N GLN A 232 -13.76 -17.98 -7.29
CA GLN A 232 -14.75 -16.98 -6.89
C GLN A 232 -15.59 -17.40 -5.68
N GLU A 233 -16.02 -18.67 -5.60
CA GLU A 233 -16.86 -19.14 -4.48
C GLU A 233 -16.18 -18.90 -3.12
N MET A 234 -14.88 -19.22 -3.03
CA MET A 234 -14.10 -19.08 -1.81
C MET A 234 -13.82 -17.61 -1.48
N VAL A 235 -13.54 -16.79 -2.50
CA VAL A 235 -13.38 -15.34 -2.35
C VAL A 235 -14.69 -14.68 -1.90
N ALA A 236 -15.83 -15.02 -2.52
CA ALA A 236 -17.13 -14.49 -2.12
C ALA A 236 -17.51 -14.94 -0.70
N ARG A 237 -17.27 -16.21 -0.37
CA ARG A 237 -17.51 -16.77 0.98
C ARG A 237 -16.72 -16.01 2.05
N ALA A 238 -15.47 -15.65 1.77
CA ALA A 238 -14.65 -14.88 2.70
C ALA A 238 -15.25 -13.51 3.04
N LYS A 239 -15.90 -12.85 2.07
CA LYS A 239 -16.62 -11.58 2.28
C LYS A 239 -17.94 -11.77 3.05
N PHE A 240 -18.82 -12.65 2.57
CA PHE A 240 -20.19 -12.70 3.07
C PHE A 240 -20.37 -13.50 4.37
N ARG A 241 -19.46 -14.43 4.68
CA ARG A 241 -19.53 -15.25 5.90
C ARG A 241 -18.57 -14.80 7.00
N GLY A 242 -17.88 -13.68 6.83
CA GLY A 242 -16.87 -13.21 7.80
C GLY A 242 -15.75 -14.23 8.05
N ALA A 243 -15.48 -15.11 7.09
CA ALA A 243 -14.53 -16.22 7.27
C ALA A 243 -13.07 -15.76 7.23
N ASN A 244 -12.80 -14.54 6.74
CA ASN A 244 -11.45 -13.99 6.75
C ASN A 244 -11.09 -13.44 8.14
N LYS A 245 -10.12 -14.09 8.79
CA LYS A 245 -9.56 -13.67 10.08
C LYS A 245 -8.19 -13.01 9.95
N ARG A 246 -7.69 -12.82 8.72
CA ARG A 246 -6.35 -12.29 8.46
C ARG A 246 -6.42 -10.99 7.66
N ALA A 247 -5.42 -10.14 7.85
CA ALA A 247 -5.24 -8.90 7.13
C ALA A 247 -3.74 -8.65 6.87
N LEU A 248 -3.47 -7.79 5.89
CA LEU A 248 -2.13 -7.26 5.66
C LEU A 248 -1.83 -6.16 6.67
N TRP A 249 -0.65 -6.21 7.26
CA TRP A 249 -0.13 -5.25 8.23
C TRP A 249 1.21 -4.71 7.76
N LEU A 250 1.46 -3.44 8.09
CA LEU A 250 2.76 -2.79 8.00
C LEU A 250 3.34 -2.70 9.41
N LEU A 251 4.52 -3.26 9.61
CA LEU A 251 5.30 -3.16 10.84
C LEU A 251 6.55 -2.34 10.55
N ALA A 252 6.92 -1.47 11.49
CA ALA A 252 8.12 -0.66 11.40
C ALA A 252 8.91 -0.76 12.71
N GLY A 253 10.23 -0.93 12.62
CA GLY A 253 11.06 -1.15 13.80
C GLY A 253 12.55 -1.23 13.51
N LYS A 254 13.29 -1.94 14.35
CA LYS A 254 14.72 -2.24 14.14
C LYS A 254 14.93 -3.74 14.30
N ALA A 255 15.84 -4.30 13.51
CA ALA A 255 16.22 -5.70 13.58
C ALA A 255 17.70 -5.88 13.26
N SER A 256 18.26 -7.00 13.69
CA SER A 256 19.64 -7.41 13.35
C SER A 256 19.77 -7.91 11.91
N ARG A 257 18.68 -8.38 11.30
CA ARG A 257 18.62 -8.81 9.90
C ARG A 257 17.29 -8.43 9.26
N VAL A 258 17.27 -8.37 7.93
CA VAL A 258 16.03 -8.28 7.16
C VAL A 258 15.41 -9.69 7.10
N PRO A 259 14.12 -9.85 7.46
CA PRO A 259 13.47 -11.15 7.36
C PRO A 259 13.14 -11.50 5.90
N GLU A 260 13.03 -12.79 5.62
CA GLU A 260 12.73 -13.32 4.30
C GLU A 260 11.22 -13.55 4.10
N ALA A 261 10.79 -13.55 2.82
CA ALA A 261 9.41 -13.89 2.47
C ALA A 261 9.08 -15.32 2.92
N GLY A 262 7.95 -15.48 3.61
CA GLY A 262 7.47 -16.75 4.13
C GLY A 262 7.96 -17.09 5.55
N GLU A 263 8.86 -16.29 6.13
CA GLU A 263 9.24 -16.47 7.55
C GLU A 263 8.06 -16.14 8.49
N ASP A 264 8.00 -16.87 9.61
CA ASP A 264 7.03 -16.63 10.69
C ASP A 264 7.45 -15.38 11.48
N LEU A 265 6.46 -14.59 11.93
CA LEU A 265 6.68 -13.57 12.97
C LEU A 265 6.36 -14.13 14.35
N GLU A 266 6.94 -13.57 15.40
CA GLU A 266 6.61 -13.89 16.78
C GLU A 266 6.01 -12.66 17.47
N LEU A 267 4.86 -12.85 18.12
CA LEU A 267 4.18 -11.83 18.91
C LEU A 267 4.45 -12.09 20.39
N GLN A 268 4.86 -11.06 21.11
CA GLN A 268 5.02 -11.13 22.56
C GLN A 268 3.64 -11.05 23.24
N MET A 269 3.34 -12.04 24.07
CA MET A 269 2.12 -12.11 24.90
C MET A 269 2.54 -12.29 26.37
N GLY A 270 2.70 -11.16 27.08
CA GLY A 270 3.27 -11.15 28.42
C GLY A 270 4.74 -11.57 28.38
N GLU A 271 5.08 -12.67 29.06
CA GLU A 271 6.44 -13.23 29.09
C GLU A 271 6.70 -14.25 27.96
N ASN A 272 5.67 -14.67 27.22
CA ASN A 272 5.77 -15.71 26.19
C ASN A 272 5.80 -15.12 24.78
N TRP A 273 6.44 -15.84 23.86
CA TRP A 273 6.46 -15.53 22.44
C TRP A 273 5.61 -16.55 21.67
N ARG A 274 4.75 -16.05 20.78
CA ARG A 274 3.88 -16.90 19.96
C ARG A 274 4.03 -16.58 18.50
N ARG A 275 4.32 -17.60 17.69
CA ARG A 275 4.32 -17.50 16.23
C ARG A 275 2.96 -17.01 15.71
N THR A 276 2.98 -15.90 15.00
CA THR A 276 1.82 -15.13 14.56
C THR A 276 2.05 -14.57 13.16
N GLY A 277 1.43 -15.20 12.16
CA GLY A 277 1.42 -14.68 10.80
C GLY A 277 2.68 -15.01 9.98
N ALA A 278 2.72 -14.48 8.76
CA ALA A 278 3.75 -14.77 7.77
C ALA A 278 4.18 -13.50 7.05
N ILE A 279 5.48 -13.38 6.79
CA ILE A 279 6.09 -12.20 6.16
C ILE A 279 5.92 -12.27 4.65
N LEU A 280 5.46 -11.18 4.05
CA LEU A 280 5.37 -11.02 2.60
C LEU A 280 6.63 -10.43 2.02
N ALA A 281 7.09 -9.31 2.58
CA ALA A 281 8.27 -8.59 2.15
C ALA A 281 8.83 -7.75 3.30
N ALA A 282 10.12 -7.44 3.24
CA ALA A 282 10.75 -6.54 4.20
C ALA A 282 11.92 -5.80 3.55
N THR A 283 12.23 -4.62 4.08
CA THR A 283 13.36 -3.81 3.61
C THR A 283 13.86 -2.88 4.69
N GLN A 284 15.18 -2.69 4.75
CA GLN A 284 15.83 -1.78 5.69
C GLN A 284 16.11 -0.45 5.01
N LEU A 285 15.58 0.64 5.58
CA LEU A 285 15.75 1.99 5.10
C LEU A 285 17.13 2.58 5.46
N ASP A 286 17.47 3.68 4.81
CA ASP A 286 18.68 4.48 5.02
C ASP A 286 18.85 5.04 6.45
N ASP A 287 17.73 5.30 7.14
CA ASP A 287 17.70 5.72 8.55
C ASP A 287 17.82 4.56 9.55
N GLY A 288 18.00 3.33 9.05
CA GLY A 288 18.12 2.11 9.83
C GLY A 288 16.80 1.51 10.30
N GLN A 289 15.65 2.10 9.95
CA GLN A 289 14.34 1.53 10.20
C GLN A 289 14.09 0.33 9.28
N LEU A 290 13.60 -0.77 9.83
CA LEU A 290 13.11 -1.92 9.07
C LEU A 290 11.60 -1.74 8.85
N LEU A 291 11.17 -1.82 7.59
CA LEU A 291 9.77 -1.98 7.21
C LEU A 291 9.50 -3.45 6.89
N VAL A 292 8.41 -3.99 7.43
CA VAL A 292 7.97 -5.36 7.20
C VAL A 292 6.49 -5.36 6.83
N GLN A 293 6.17 -5.99 5.72
CA GLN A 293 4.81 -6.30 5.31
C GLN A 293 4.50 -7.74 5.70
N ALA A 294 3.44 -7.95 6.47
CA ALA A 294 3.08 -9.28 6.99
C ALA A 294 1.57 -9.52 6.99
N VAL A 295 1.18 -10.78 6.84
CA VAL A 295 -0.21 -11.22 6.98
C VAL A 295 -0.40 -11.81 8.38
N MET A 296 -1.21 -11.16 9.20
CA MET A 296 -1.51 -11.57 10.58
C MET A 296 -3.01 -11.54 10.84
N ASN A 297 -3.45 -11.91 12.04
CA ASN A 297 -4.87 -11.82 12.37
C ASN A 297 -5.38 -10.36 12.34
N ASN A 298 -6.67 -10.17 12.05
CA ASN A 298 -7.28 -8.84 11.93
C ASN A 298 -7.82 -8.29 13.26
N ASP A 299 -7.77 -9.06 14.34
CA ASP A 299 -8.27 -8.72 15.68
C ASP A 299 -7.16 -8.24 16.63
N LEU A 300 -6.01 -7.85 16.10
CA LEU A 300 -4.88 -7.38 16.90
C LEU A 300 -5.14 -5.96 17.44
N GLU A 301 -4.98 -5.78 18.75
CA GLU A 301 -5.14 -4.47 19.40
C GLU A 301 -4.00 -3.50 19.02
N PRO A 302 -4.28 -2.20 18.81
CA PRO A 302 -3.25 -1.20 18.48
C PRO A 302 -2.12 -1.10 19.51
N LYS A 303 -2.37 -1.47 20.78
CA LYS A 303 -1.38 -1.45 21.87
C LYS A 303 -0.44 -2.66 21.89
N ALA A 304 -0.80 -3.75 21.19
CA ALA A 304 0.04 -4.95 21.11
C ALA A 304 1.34 -4.73 20.31
N PHE A 305 1.45 -3.57 19.63
CA PHE A 305 2.62 -3.13 18.86
C PHE A 305 3.08 -1.73 19.28
N SER A 306 2.88 -1.34 20.54
CA SER A 306 3.26 -0.01 21.03
C SER A 306 4.74 0.28 20.77
N ALA A 307 4.94 1.26 19.91
CA ALA A 307 6.22 1.83 19.55
C ALA A 307 6.77 2.70 20.68
N PHE A 308 8.09 2.92 20.62
CA PHE A 308 8.85 3.97 21.32
C PHE A 308 9.21 3.73 22.79
N GLU A 309 9.98 2.68 23.05
CA GLU A 309 11.07 2.71 24.05
C GLU A 309 11.97 1.50 23.80
N THR A 310 13.05 1.69 23.02
CA THR A 310 14.12 0.67 22.85
C THR A 310 13.63 -0.79 22.83
N MET A 311 12.60 -1.11 22.05
CA MET A 311 12.09 -2.46 22.02
C MET A 311 12.87 -3.27 21.00
N SER A 312 13.76 -4.09 21.53
CA SER A 312 14.27 -5.32 20.94
C SER A 312 13.10 -6.25 20.58
N ILE A 313 12.41 -5.99 19.47
CA ILE A 313 11.45 -6.94 18.89
C ILE A 313 11.75 -7.08 17.40
N LEU A 314 12.70 -7.96 17.10
CA LEU A 314 12.62 -8.91 16.00
C LEU A 314 13.72 -9.96 16.22
N CYS A 315 13.43 -11.01 17.02
CA CYS A 315 14.30 -12.19 17.01
C CYS A 315 13.88 -13.03 15.82
N ILE A 316 14.45 -12.75 14.64
CA ILE A 316 14.23 -13.61 13.49
C ILE A 316 15.17 -14.80 13.65
N SER A 317 14.60 -15.92 14.07
CA SER A 317 15.33 -17.03 14.68
C SER A 317 16.53 -17.52 13.85
N SER A 318 17.70 -17.54 14.47
CA SER A 318 18.62 -18.68 14.41
C SER A 318 19.46 -18.68 15.70
N HIS A 319 19.04 -19.52 16.66
CA HIS A 319 19.75 -19.86 17.91
C HIS A 319 20.27 -18.69 18.78
N CYS A 320 19.58 -18.37 19.89
CA CYS A 320 20.21 -17.67 21.01
C CYS A 320 20.01 -18.46 22.32
N PRO A 321 21.07 -19.01 22.93
CA PRO A 321 20.99 -19.63 24.24
C PRO A 321 20.96 -18.56 25.36
N THR A 322 20.04 -18.75 26.29
CA THR A 322 20.06 -18.34 27.71
C THR A 322 20.58 -16.94 28.13
N ARG A 323 19.62 -16.19 28.70
CA ARG A 323 19.68 -15.56 30.05
C ARG A 323 20.59 -14.35 30.23
N TRP A 324 19.98 -13.15 30.27
CA TRP A 324 20.52 -12.00 31.01
C TRP A 324 19.42 -11.39 31.89
N ARG A 325 19.68 -11.37 33.21
CA ARG A 325 18.89 -10.67 34.24
C ARG A 325 19.12 -9.17 34.10
N SER A 326 18.05 -8.38 34.20
CA SER A 326 18.12 -6.93 34.42
C SER A 326 18.27 -6.65 35.92
N ASP A 327 19.35 -5.97 36.30
CA ASP A 327 19.45 -5.24 37.56
C ASP A 327 19.35 -3.73 37.30
N SER A 328 18.88 -3.03 38.33
CA SER A 328 18.81 -1.58 38.57
C SER A 328 17.51 -0.85 38.17
N ALA A 329 16.85 -0.40 39.22
CA ALA A 329 15.63 0.39 39.28
C ALA A 329 15.96 1.88 39.44
N LEU A 330 15.15 2.75 38.82
CA LEU A 330 15.00 4.16 39.18
C LEU A 330 13.50 4.51 39.09
N LYS A 331 12.92 4.97 40.20
CA LYS A 331 11.52 5.47 40.31
C LYS A 331 11.50 7.00 40.16
N PRO A 332 10.46 7.62 39.57
CA PRO A 332 10.28 9.07 39.62
C PRO A 332 9.38 9.56 40.78
N ASP A 333 9.62 10.82 41.15
CA ASP A 333 9.20 11.60 42.33
C ASP A 333 7.84 12.34 42.13
N PRO A 334 6.90 12.39 43.10
CA PRO A 334 5.55 12.90 42.88
C PRO A 334 5.35 14.35 43.38
N LEU A 335 5.65 15.35 42.54
CA LEU A 335 5.38 16.77 42.84
C LEU A 335 4.82 17.60 41.67
N MET A 336 4.31 16.94 40.62
CA MET A 336 3.78 17.58 39.39
C MET A 336 2.27 17.36 39.17
N ALA A 337 1.48 17.22 40.26
CA ALA A 337 0.06 16.86 40.19
C ALA A 337 -0.92 17.91 40.79
N GLN A 338 -0.57 19.20 40.82
CA GLN A 338 -1.39 20.21 41.53
C GLN A 338 -1.68 21.54 40.81
N HIS A 339 -1.72 21.62 39.46
CA HIS A 339 -1.99 22.91 38.80
C HIS A 339 -2.95 22.92 37.59
N LEU A 340 -3.89 21.99 37.46
CA LEU A 340 -4.91 22.04 36.39
C LEU A 340 -6.30 21.58 36.85
N SER A 341 -6.84 22.21 37.90
CA SER A 341 -8.25 22.10 38.27
C SER A 341 -8.90 23.49 38.22
N GLY A 342 -9.39 23.91 37.05
CA GLY A 342 -10.09 25.21 36.98
C GLY A 342 -10.47 25.71 35.58
N LEU A 343 -11.20 24.95 34.78
CA LEU A 343 -11.95 25.48 33.64
C LEU A 343 -13.31 24.76 33.55
N GLN A 344 -14.42 25.50 33.66
CA GLN A 344 -15.78 24.95 33.68
C GLN A 344 -16.33 24.67 32.27
N GLU A 345 -17.01 23.53 32.15
CA GLU A 345 -17.63 22.90 30.97
C GLU A 345 -18.52 23.84 30.13
N SER A 346 -19.11 24.86 30.76
CA SER A 346 -20.08 25.78 30.15
C SER A 346 -19.46 26.72 29.10
N VAL A 347 -18.16 27.03 29.20
CA VAL A 347 -17.48 27.97 28.29
C VAL A 347 -17.10 27.31 26.96
N LEU A 348 -16.72 26.03 26.98
CA LEU A 348 -16.28 25.27 25.81
C LEU A 348 -17.47 24.94 24.88
N VAL A 349 -18.59 24.53 25.46
CA VAL A 349 -19.85 24.26 24.75
C VAL A 349 -20.40 25.54 24.09
N GLY A 350 -20.21 26.70 24.72
CA GLY A 350 -20.61 28.00 24.18
C GLY A 350 -19.84 28.42 22.92
N ARG A 351 -18.53 28.12 22.86
CA ARG A 351 -17.68 28.45 21.69
C ARG A 351 -17.95 27.53 20.49
N ILE A 352 -18.18 26.25 20.74
CA ILE A 352 -18.50 25.26 19.69
C ILE A 352 -19.87 25.55 19.06
N LYS A 353 -20.88 25.94 19.87
CA LYS A 353 -22.20 26.34 19.35
C LYS A 353 -22.16 27.65 18.54
N ARG A 354 -21.20 28.55 18.80
CA ARG A 354 -20.98 29.77 17.98
C ARG A 354 -20.37 29.45 16.62
N LEU A 355 -19.39 28.54 16.56
CA LEU A 355 -18.74 28.08 15.32
C LEU A 355 -19.74 27.42 14.34
N TYR A 356 -20.78 26.76 14.85
CA TYR A 356 -21.79 26.11 14.00
C TYR A 356 -22.97 27.00 13.60
N ARG A 357 -23.21 28.13 14.27
CA ARG A 357 -24.27 29.08 13.88
C ARG A 357 -23.92 29.92 12.64
N THR A 358 -22.65 30.17 12.36
CA THR A 358 -22.18 30.90 11.17
C THR A 358 -22.27 30.08 9.87
N ARG A 359 -22.60 28.78 9.95
CA ARG A 359 -22.77 27.89 8.79
C ARG A 359 -24.21 27.43 8.54
N GLN A 360 -25.21 28.01 9.23
CA GLN A 360 -26.64 27.63 9.14
C GLN A 360 -26.92 26.11 9.17
N LEU A 361 -26.12 25.32 9.89
CA LEU A 361 -26.39 23.89 10.08
C LEU A 361 -27.21 23.69 11.37
N ARG A 362 -28.48 23.28 11.23
CA ARG A 362 -29.26 22.78 12.37
C ARG A 362 -28.81 21.35 12.69
N LEU A 363 -27.98 21.19 13.72
CA LEU A 363 -27.68 19.89 14.31
C LEU A 363 -28.69 19.60 15.42
N THR A 364 -29.72 18.81 15.15
CA THR A 364 -30.53 18.17 16.19
C THR A 364 -29.87 16.85 16.57
N HIS A 365 -29.33 16.82 17.80
CA HIS A 365 -28.79 15.67 18.54
C HIS A 365 -27.44 15.14 18.08
N VAL A 366 -26.38 15.78 18.60
CA VAL A 366 -25.06 15.16 18.78
C VAL A 366 -24.81 15.14 20.29
N GLN A 367 -24.74 13.94 20.89
CA GLN A 367 -24.23 13.79 22.26
C GLN A 367 -22.71 13.64 22.18
N ILE A 368 -21.98 14.63 22.69
CA ILE A 368 -20.53 14.58 22.84
C ILE A 368 -20.24 14.09 24.26
N ASN A 369 -19.55 12.96 24.39
CA ASN A 369 -19.11 12.46 25.68
C ASN A 369 -17.87 13.24 26.14
N CYS A 370 -18.07 14.18 27.06
CA CYS A 370 -17.02 15.10 27.52
C CYS A 370 -15.89 14.37 28.29
N GLN A 371 -16.12 13.14 28.78
CA GLN A 371 -15.08 12.35 29.47
C GLN A 371 -14.05 11.78 28.49
N GLU A 372 -14.42 11.36 27.29
CA GLU A 372 -13.48 10.82 26.28
C GLU A 372 -12.60 11.92 25.68
N VAL A 373 -13.17 13.10 25.44
CA VAL A 373 -12.43 14.27 24.95
C VAL A 373 -11.44 14.78 26.00
N ALA A 374 -11.84 14.78 27.28
CA ALA A 374 -10.95 15.13 28.39
C ALA A 374 -9.81 14.11 28.56
N HIS A 375 -10.06 12.83 28.32
CA HIS A 375 -9.05 11.76 28.40
C HIS A 375 -8.01 11.84 27.27
N ALA A 376 -8.43 12.23 26.06
CA ALA A 376 -7.53 12.45 24.94
C ALA A 376 -6.65 13.70 25.12
N ALA A 377 -7.18 14.74 25.77
CA ALA A 377 -6.46 15.99 25.99
C ALA A 377 -5.43 15.93 27.14
N THR A 378 -5.61 15.03 28.12
CA THR A 378 -4.64 14.85 29.22
C THR A 378 -3.42 14.01 28.84
N GLN A 379 -3.48 13.22 27.76
CA GLN A 379 -2.39 12.33 27.35
C GLN A 379 -1.30 12.98 26.47
N HIS A 380 -1.47 14.21 26.00
CA HIS A 380 -0.45 14.88 25.18
C HIS A 380 -0.22 16.33 25.60
N LYS A 381 0.86 16.56 26.35
CA LYS A 381 1.49 17.87 26.46
C LYS A 381 2.80 17.88 25.68
N THR A 382 2.87 18.78 24.68
CA THR A 382 4.06 19.39 24.04
C THR A 382 4.96 18.41 23.24
N MET A 383 5.33 18.57 21.97
CA MET A 383 5.49 19.74 21.07
C MET A 383 5.35 19.31 19.56
N PRO A 384 6.08 19.92 18.59
CA PRO A 384 5.57 20.68 17.46
C PRO A 384 5.57 19.87 16.14
N ASP A 385 5.11 20.50 15.07
CA ASP A 385 5.13 20.01 13.69
C ASP A 385 4.09 18.94 13.33
N GLY A 386 2.89 19.42 13.02
CA GLY A 386 2.32 19.24 11.67
C GLY A 386 1.95 17.83 11.18
N VAL A 387 1.99 16.80 12.02
CA VAL A 387 1.61 15.43 11.65
C VAL A 387 0.55 14.92 12.61
N VAL A 388 -0.43 14.20 12.06
CA VAL A 388 -1.58 13.56 12.73
C VAL A 388 -2.86 14.41 12.80
N ILE A 389 -3.45 14.69 11.62
CA ILE A 389 -4.91 14.68 11.44
C ILE A 389 -5.24 13.90 10.17
N TRP A 390 -4.96 12.59 10.13
CA TRP A 390 -5.50 11.72 9.07
C TRP A 390 -5.93 10.32 9.53
N TYR A 391 -5.87 10.02 10.84
CA TYR A 391 -6.40 8.75 11.38
C TYR A 391 -7.75 8.87 12.10
N ALA A 392 -8.33 10.07 12.19
CA ALA A 392 -9.63 10.30 12.84
C ALA A 392 -10.82 10.44 11.86
N PHE A 393 -10.58 10.62 10.56
CA PHE A 393 -11.66 10.84 9.58
C PHE A 393 -12.21 9.56 8.94
N ALA A 394 -11.41 8.49 8.81
CA ALA A 394 -11.84 7.24 8.20
C ALA A 394 -12.92 6.48 8.99
N ASN A 395 -13.10 6.77 10.27
CA ASN A 395 -14.13 6.14 11.11
C ASN A 395 -15.45 6.93 11.20
N ILE A 396 -15.48 8.19 10.73
CA ILE A 396 -16.71 9.00 10.75
C ILE A 396 -17.50 8.81 9.44
N GLU A 397 -16.84 8.59 8.30
CA GLU A 397 -17.53 8.35 7.02
C GLU A 397 -18.31 7.04 6.96
N ASN A 398 -17.87 6.00 7.68
CA ASN A 398 -18.64 4.75 7.79
C ASN A 398 -19.93 4.88 8.61
N HIS A 399 -20.05 5.90 9.46
CA HIS A 399 -21.31 6.22 10.14
C HIS A 399 -22.22 7.16 9.33
N ALA A 400 -21.65 7.94 8.40
CA ALA A 400 -22.38 8.89 7.55
C ALA A 400 -23.12 8.25 6.37
N GLN A 401 -22.80 7.01 5.99
CA GLN A 401 -23.50 6.26 4.92
C GLN A 401 -24.97 5.88 5.25
N ARG A 402 -25.51 6.34 6.39
CA ARG A 402 -26.95 6.23 6.72
C ARG A 402 -27.73 7.55 6.67
N ILE A 403 -27.12 8.66 6.26
CA ILE A 403 -27.80 9.96 6.18
C ILE A 403 -27.71 10.50 4.74
N ASP A 404 -28.73 10.12 3.99
CA ASP A 404 -29.33 10.76 2.82
C ASP A 404 -28.46 11.30 1.66
N HIS A 405 -28.62 10.61 0.54
CA HIS A 405 -28.07 10.86 -0.78
C HIS A 405 -28.95 11.88 -1.52
N ALA A 406 -29.02 13.14 -1.08
CA ALA A 406 -29.91 14.13 -1.71
C ALA A 406 -29.35 15.55 -1.91
N ALA A 407 -28.20 15.93 -1.32
CA ALA A 407 -27.83 17.35 -1.26
C ALA A 407 -26.55 17.78 -2.01
N TYR A 408 -25.81 16.87 -2.66
CA TYR A 408 -24.51 17.21 -3.26
C TYR A 408 -24.55 17.32 -4.80
N ARG A 409 -25.37 18.26 -5.28
CA ARG A 409 -25.23 18.88 -6.60
C ARG A 409 -25.38 20.40 -6.40
N GLN A 410 -24.27 21.12 -6.20
CA GLN A 410 -24.06 22.49 -6.69
C GLN A 410 -22.71 23.08 -6.21
N GLN A 411 -21.99 23.67 -7.17
CA GLN A 411 -20.99 24.75 -7.07
C GLN A 411 -19.61 24.41 -6.44
N ARG A 412 -18.49 24.29 -7.17
CA ARG A 412 -17.68 25.21 -8.02
C ARG A 412 -16.97 26.38 -7.30
N TYR A 413 -15.65 26.41 -7.54
CA TYR A 413 -14.62 27.48 -7.46
C TYR A 413 -13.94 27.84 -6.12
N ALA A 414 -12.60 27.93 -6.24
CA ALA A 414 -11.54 28.30 -5.29
C ALA A 414 -11.45 29.83 -5.04
N PRO A 415 -10.37 30.38 -4.44
CA PRO A 415 -9.48 29.97 -3.33
C PRO A 415 -9.58 30.99 -2.16
N ILE A 416 -8.80 30.90 -1.08
CA ILE A 416 -8.21 32.06 -0.36
C ILE A 416 -7.29 31.58 0.77
N ALA A 417 -6.00 31.86 0.56
CA ALA A 417 -5.01 32.07 1.60
C ALA A 417 -5.24 33.48 2.19
N SER A 418 -5.79 33.56 3.41
CA SER A 418 -5.65 34.70 4.33
C SER A 418 -6.48 34.43 5.60
N LEU A 419 -5.95 33.63 6.53
CA LEU A 419 -6.47 33.57 7.91
C LEU A 419 -5.42 33.00 8.88
N ILE A 420 -4.15 33.35 8.64
CA ILE A 420 -3.09 33.33 9.64
C ILE A 420 -2.70 34.79 9.85
N ALA A 421 -3.46 35.51 10.69
CA ALA A 421 -3.07 36.75 11.36
C ALA A 421 -4.29 37.35 12.10
N SER A 422 -4.62 36.79 13.27
CA SER A 422 -5.18 37.50 14.44
C SER A 422 -5.57 36.52 15.54
#